data_AF-A0A7L5DQJ8-F1
#
_entry.id   AF-A0A7L5DQJ8-F1
#
_cell.length_a   1.000
_cell.length_b   1.000
_cell.length_c   1.000
_cell.angle_alpha   90.00
_cell.angle_beta   90.00
_cell.angle_gamma   90.00
#
_symmetry.space_group_name_H-M   'P 1'
#
loop_
_entity.id
_entity.type
_entity.pdbx_description
1 polymer ?
#
loop_
_entity_poly.entity_id
_entity_poly.type
_entity_poly.pdbx_seq_one_letter_code
_entity_poly.pdbx_strand_id
1 'polypeptide(L)'
;MPIQYRFYPSLLNTFSRYMQGGNLSVQQLIDSINRVPTPTTAAQERGTSFEEAIVKGTDEDRFDADIVKRVRKLLPRPIVDTQVYCQWEVEDVLFYGYVDLIGTFKAVDLKTTGSYQPGRFAHNHQNLYLHALKRKGIKLMEYVITDFTDVYVESYSLTHPIDRQIEEIRQFKAFLDEHRALITDKKIFVTPGDNPDARRR
;
A
#
# COMPACT_ATOMS: atom_id res chain seq x y z
N MET A 1 -15.51 -12.49 -14.83
CA MET A 1 -14.73 -13.74 -14.67
C MET A 1 -14.66 -14.04 -13.18
N PRO A 2 -14.62 -15.30 -12.73
CA PRO A 2 -14.41 -15.59 -11.32
C PRO A 2 -13.04 -15.05 -10.87
N ILE A 3 -12.94 -14.57 -9.63
CA ILE A 3 -11.67 -14.15 -9.04
C ILE A 3 -10.79 -15.39 -8.83
N GLN A 4 -9.56 -15.33 -9.33
CA GLN A 4 -8.55 -16.38 -9.21
C GLN A 4 -7.37 -15.97 -8.31
N TYR A 5 -7.13 -14.66 -8.17
CA TYR A 5 -5.98 -14.11 -7.44
C TYR A 5 -6.41 -13.09 -6.38
N ARG A 6 -5.65 -12.98 -5.30
CA ARG A 6 -5.78 -11.89 -4.32
C ARG A 6 -4.46 -11.16 -4.14
N PHE A 7 -4.43 -9.88 -4.51
CA PHE A 7 -3.22 -9.04 -4.44
C PHE A 7 -3.41 -7.86 -3.50
N TYR A 8 -2.29 -7.37 -2.96
CA TYR A 8 -2.24 -6.20 -2.08
C TYR A 8 -1.04 -5.31 -2.46
N PRO A 9 -1.07 -4.00 -2.14
CA PRO A 9 -0.11 -3.06 -2.72
C PRO A 9 1.35 -3.35 -2.43
N SER A 10 1.71 -3.71 -1.19
CA SER A 10 3.11 -3.94 -0.84
C SER A 10 3.71 -5.14 -1.58
N LEU A 11 2.90 -6.15 -1.91
CA LEU A 11 3.30 -7.26 -2.77
C LEU A 11 3.56 -6.80 -4.21
N LEU A 12 2.61 -6.08 -4.81
CA LEU A 12 2.74 -5.57 -6.18
C LEU A 12 3.88 -4.56 -6.30
N ASN A 13 4.07 -3.68 -5.32
CA ASN A 13 5.21 -2.78 -5.25
C ASN A 13 6.54 -3.53 -5.14
N THR A 14 6.57 -4.69 -4.48
CA THR A 14 7.76 -5.54 -4.41
C THR A 14 8.05 -6.20 -5.77
N PHE A 15 7.02 -6.68 -6.45
CA PHE A 15 7.13 -7.17 -7.82
C PHE A 15 7.60 -6.07 -8.80
N SER A 16 7.07 -4.85 -8.69
CA SER A 16 7.51 -3.70 -9.50
C SER A 16 9.01 -3.41 -9.34
N ARG A 17 9.53 -3.49 -8.11
CA ARG A 17 10.98 -3.33 -7.84
C ARG A 17 11.82 -4.45 -8.45
N TYR A 18 11.31 -5.68 -8.44
CA TYR A 18 11.95 -6.81 -9.14
C TYR A 18 12.02 -6.56 -10.65
N MET A 19 10.91 -6.16 -11.27
CA MET A 19 10.83 -5.89 -12.71
C MET A 19 11.74 -4.74 -13.17
N GLN A 20 11.98 -3.75 -12.31
CA GLN A 20 12.89 -2.63 -12.60
C GLN A 20 14.38 -3.00 -12.55
N GLY A 21 14.72 -4.27 -12.32
CA GLY A 21 16.11 -4.73 -12.27
C GLY A 21 16.88 -4.25 -11.04
N GLY A 22 16.16 -3.96 -9.94
CA GLY A 22 16.78 -3.59 -8.67
C GLY A 22 17.51 -4.76 -7.99
N ASN A 23 18.00 -4.53 -6.77
CA ASN A 23 18.72 -5.52 -5.96
C ASN A 23 17.79 -6.60 -5.33
N LEU A 24 16.77 -7.06 -6.04
CA LEU A 24 15.83 -8.08 -5.57
C LEU A 24 15.95 -9.32 -6.45
N SER A 25 16.44 -10.42 -5.89
CA SER A 25 16.51 -11.69 -6.60
C SER A 25 15.14 -12.36 -6.72
N VAL A 26 15.02 -13.29 -7.67
CA VAL A 26 13.81 -14.13 -7.83
C VAL A 26 13.45 -14.83 -6.52
N GLN A 27 14.45 -15.39 -5.82
CA GLN A 27 14.21 -16.08 -4.56
C GLN A 27 13.66 -15.12 -3.49
N GLN A 28 14.22 -13.91 -3.37
CA GLN A 28 13.72 -12.91 -2.42
C GLN A 28 12.30 -12.45 -2.75
N LEU A 29 11.95 -12.36 -4.04
CA LEU A 29 10.59 -12.10 -4.47
C LEU A 29 9.65 -13.27 -4.07
N ILE A 30 10.04 -14.52 -4.34
CA ILE A 30 9.28 -15.71 -3.95
C ILE A 30 9.09 -15.76 -2.43
N ASP A 31 10.13 -15.49 -1.64
CA ASP A 31 10.05 -15.43 -0.17
C ASP A 31 9.07 -14.35 0.29
N SER A 32 9.06 -13.20 -0.39
CA SER A 32 8.11 -12.11 -0.12
C SER A 32 6.66 -12.51 -0.46
N ILE A 33 6.44 -13.20 -1.59
CA ILE A 33 5.13 -13.74 -1.98
C ILE A 33 4.65 -14.77 -0.94
N ASN A 34 5.57 -15.60 -0.46
CA ASN A 34 5.33 -16.64 0.53
C ASN A 34 5.23 -16.13 1.97
N ARG A 35 5.36 -14.82 2.18
CA ARG A 35 5.37 -14.16 3.50
C ARG A 35 6.37 -14.80 4.46
N VAL A 36 7.53 -15.21 3.95
CA VAL A 36 8.64 -15.69 4.79
C VAL A 36 9.01 -14.55 5.75
N PRO A 37 8.98 -14.77 7.07
CA PRO A 37 9.24 -13.72 8.04
C PRO A 37 10.63 -13.12 7.85
N THR A 38 10.69 -11.79 7.81
CA THR A 38 11.94 -11.03 7.82
C THR A 38 12.04 -10.23 9.12
N PRO A 39 13.24 -10.04 9.67
CA PRO A 39 13.42 -9.20 10.85
C PRO A 39 12.94 -7.76 10.57
N THR A 40 12.17 -7.20 11.49
CA THR A 40 11.80 -5.79 11.44
C THR A 40 13.06 -4.95 11.60
N THR A 41 13.32 -4.06 10.64
CA THR A 41 14.43 -3.11 10.71
C THR A 41 14.06 -1.92 11.59
N ALA A 42 15.06 -1.24 12.16
CA ALA A 42 14.85 -0.01 12.94
C ALA A 42 14.11 1.08 12.14
N ALA A 43 14.32 1.13 10.81
CA ALA A 43 13.60 2.06 9.94
C ALA A 43 12.10 1.72 9.81
N GLN A 44 11.76 0.44 9.71
CA GLN A 44 10.36 0.00 9.69
C GLN A 44 9.69 0.26 11.04
N GLU A 45 10.35 -0.09 12.14
CA GLU A 45 9.84 0.16 13.49
C GLU A 45 9.59 1.65 13.73
N ARG A 46 10.56 2.51 13.39
CA ARG A 46 10.42 3.97 13.48
C ARG A 46 9.25 4.49 12.65
N GLY A 47 9.05 3.94 11.45
CA GLY A 47 7.92 4.29 10.59
C GLY A 47 6.57 3.95 11.22
N THR A 48 6.43 2.71 11.72
CA THR A 48 5.21 2.26 12.41
C THR A 48 4.94 3.09 13.67
N SER A 49 5.95 3.32 14.51
CA SER A 49 5.79 4.15 15.71
C SER A 49 5.41 5.60 15.36
N PHE A 50 5.93 6.14 14.25
CA PHE A 50 5.55 7.49 13.81
C PHE A 50 4.09 7.54 13.35
N GLU A 51 3.62 6.56 12.58
CA GLU A 51 2.21 6.45 12.19
C GLU A 51 1.30 6.41 13.43
N GLU A 52 1.64 5.57 14.41
CA GLU A 52 0.89 5.49 15.67
C GLU A 52 0.88 6.79 16.45
N ALA A 53 2.03 7.49 16.54
CA ALA A 53 2.10 8.81 17.17
C ALA A 53 1.19 9.83 16.46
N ILE A 54 1.20 9.86 15.13
CA ILE A 54 0.36 10.79 14.37
C ILE A 54 -1.13 10.50 14.55
N VAL A 55 -1.54 9.23 14.46
CA VAL A 55 -2.94 8.81 14.44
C VAL A 55 -3.54 8.68 15.84
N LYS A 56 -2.81 8.08 16.79
CA LYS A 56 -3.31 7.75 18.13
C LYS A 56 -2.81 8.72 19.22
N GLY A 57 -1.75 9.48 18.94
CA GLY A 57 -1.13 10.38 19.92
C GLY A 57 -0.29 9.67 20.98
N THR A 58 0.24 8.49 20.64
CA THR A 58 1.09 7.67 21.52
C THR A 58 2.57 7.99 21.30
N ASP A 59 3.35 8.09 22.37
CA ASP A 59 4.81 8.29 22.33
C ASP A 59 5.29 9.44 21.43
N GLU A 60 4.53 10.54 21.36
CA GLU A 60 4.85 11.69 20.49
C GLU A 60 6.16 12.38 20.87
N ASP A 61 6.55 12.32 22.14
CA ASP A 61 7.77 12.89 22.69
C ASP A 61 9.05 12.29 22.09
N ARG A 62 8.93 11.15 21.42
CA ARG A 62 10.03 10.50 20.66
C ARG A 62 10.31 11.17 19.31
N PHE A 63 9.46 12.08 18.86
CA PHE A 63 9.56 12.75 17.56
C PHE A 63 9.63 14.26 17.69
N ASP A 64 10.16 14.92 16.66
CA ASP A 64 10.18 16.38 16.60
C ASP A 64 8.73 16.92 16.58
N ALA A 65 8.41 17.76 17.55
CA ALA A 65 7.06 18.30 17.74
C ALA A 65 6.59 19.17 16.56
N ASP A 66 7.48 19.86 15.86
CA ASP A 66 7.14 20.62 14.67
C ASP A 66 6.78 19.69 13.51
N ILE A 67 7.56 18.61 13.31
CA ILE A 67 7.25 17.59 12.29
C ILE A 67 5.88 16.95 12.57
N VAL A 68 5.62 16.53 13.81
CA VAL A 68 4.31 15.97 14.22
C VAL A 68 3.18 16.94 13.92
N LYS A 69 3.34 18.21 14.32
CA LYS A 69 2.35 19.27 14.09
C LYS A 69 2.11 19.53 12.60
N ARG A 70 3.16 19.53 11.78
CA ARG A 70 3.09 19.76 10.33
C ARG A 70 2.40 18.61 9.61
N VAL A 71 2.72 17.36 9.94
CA VAL A 71 2.01 16.18 9.41
C VAL A 71 0.53 16.22 9.77
N ARG A 72 0.17 16.49 11.04
CA ARG A 72 -1.23 16.58 11.49
C ARG A 72 -2.05 17.67 10.81
N LYS A 73 -1.41 18.74 10.35
CA LYS A 73 -2.09 19.79 9.57
C LYS A 73 -2.53 19.30 8.18
N LEU A 74 -1.88 18.26 7.64
CA LEU A 74 -2.15 17.72 6.31
C LEU A 74 -3.17 16.58 6.31
N LEU A 75 -3.45 16.00 7.49
CA LEU A 75 -4.48 14.96 7.63
C LEU A 75 -5.87 15.46 7.18
N PRO A 76 -6.76 14.55 6.75
CA PRO A 76 -8.12 14.92 6.38
C PRO A 76 -8.86 15.60 7.54
N ARG A 77 -9.75 16.56 7.23
CA ARG A 77 -10.60 17.24 8.22
C ARG A 77 -12.05 17.29 7.71
N PRO A 78 -13.01 16.59 8.35
CA PRO A 78 -12.80 15.62 9.43
C PRO A 78 -12.03 14.38 8.95
N ILE A 79 -11.34 13.71 9.87
CA ILE A 79 -10.98 12.30 9.69
C ILE A 79 -12.28 11.51 9.83
N VAL A 80 -12.68 10.82 8.76
CA VAL A 80 -13.92 10.03 8.73
C VAL A 80 -13.67 8.65 9.33
N ASP A 81 -12.54 8.04 8.99
CA ASP A 81 -12.16 6.71 9.49
C ASP A 81 -10.65 6.49 9.34
N THR A 82 -10.11 5.50 10.06
CA THR A 82 -8.69 5.11 10.05
C THR A 82 -8.54 3.62 9.80
N GLN A 83 -7.43 3.18 9.19
CA GLN A 83 -7.16 1.77 8.88
C GLN A 83 -8.33 1.14 8.09
N VAL A 84 -8.69 1.81 6.99
CA VAL A 84 -9.90 1.50 6.22
C VAL A 84 -9.62 0.36 5.25
N TYR A 85 -10.24 -0.79 5.51
CA TYR A 85 -10.25 -1.89 4.55
C TYR A 85 -10.96 -1.45 3.25
N CYS A 86 -10.32 -1.71 2.12
CA CYS A 86 -10.92 -1.51 0.82
C CYS A 86 -10.51 -2.62 -0.14
N GLN A 87 -11.39 -2.85 -1.13
CA GLN A 87 -11.15 -3.85 -2.16
C GLN A 87 -11.73 -3.41 -3.50
N TRP A 88 -11.09 -3.86 -4.56
CA TRP A 88 -11.49 -3.60 -5.93
C TRP A 88 -11.22 -4.85 -6.78
N GLU A 89 -12.23 -5.25 -7.54
CA GLU A 89 -12.09 -6.32 -8.53
C GLU A 89 -11.55 -5.73 -9.83
N VAL A 90 -10.44 -6.28 -10.29
CA VAL A 90 -9.76 -5.93 -11.53
C VAL A 90 -9.44 -7.21 -12.28
N GLU A 91 -10.08 -7.41 -13.42
CA GLU A 91 -10.04 -8.67 -14.17
C GLU A 91 -10.48 -9.88 -13.31
N ASP A 92 -9.62 -10.87 -13.11
CA ASP A 92 -9.78 -12.04 -12.23
C ASP A 92 -9.00 -11.88 -10.91
N VAL A 93 -8.67 -10.65 -10.53
CA VAL A 93 -7.91 -10.31 -9.32
C VAL A 93 -8.80 -9.53 -8.35
N LEU A 94 -8.81 -9.94 -7.09
CA LEU A 94 -9.26 -9.10 -5.99
C LEU A 94 -8.06 -8.35 -5.42
N PHE A 95 -7.98 -7.07 -5.73
CA PHE A 95 -7.03 -6.16 -5.11
C PHE A 95 -7.61 -5.65 -3.78
N TYR A 96 -6.85 -5.75 -2.69
CA TYR A 96 -7.32 -5.34 -1.36
C TYR A 96 -6.20 -4.75 -0.50
N GLY A 97 -6.59 -4.03 0.56
CA GLY A 97 -5.66 -3.55 1.57
C GLY A 97 -6.32 -2.57 2.53
N TYR A 98 -5.46 -1.85 3.27
CA TYR A 98 -5.87 -0.87 4.27
C TYR A 98 -5.26 0.48 3.91
N VAL A 99 -6.09 1.51 3.94
CA VAL A 99 -5.66 2.91 3.83
C VAL A 99 -5.58 3.49 5.23
N ASP A 100 -4.52 4.23 5.55
CA ASP A 100 -4.29 4.73 6.90
C ASP A 100 -5.42 5.64 7.39
N LEU A 101 -5.82 6.62 6.57
CA LEU A 101 -6.93 7.53 6.89
C LEU A 101 -7.78 7.85 5.66
N ILE A 102 -9.07 8.07 5.89
CA ILE A 102 -9.96 8.72 4.90
C ILE A 102 -10.64 9.94 5.50
N GLY A 103 -10.85 10.96 4.66
CA GLY A 103 -11.80 12.03 4.91
C GLY A 103 -13.06 11.85 4.06
N THR A 104 -13.74 12.96 3.76
CA THR A 104 -14.93 12.97 2.88
C THR A 104 -14.58 12.92 1.39
N PHE A 105 -13.40 13.41 1.02
CA PHE A 105 -12.97 13.53 -0.38
C PHE A 105 -11.61 12.87 -0.70
N LYS A 106 -10.74 12.74 0.30
CA LYS A 106 -9.38 12.23 0.13
C LYS A 106 -9.06 11.05 1.04
N ALA A 107 -8.23 10.14 0.53
CA ALA A 107 -7.50 9.14 1.29
C ALA A 107 -6.10 9.69 1.59
N VAL A 108 -5.57 9.40 2.77
CA VAL A 108 -4.22 9.77 3.19
C VAL A 108 -3.49 8.53 3.65
N ASP A 109 -2.24 8.42 3.20
CA ASP A 109 -1.30 7.39 3.61
C ASP A 109 -0.04 8.04 4.18
N LEU A 110 0.37 7.61 5.36
CA LEU A 110 1.52 8.16 6.07
C LEU A 110 2.77 7.39 5.66
N LYS A 111 3.81 8.12 5.29
CA LYS A 111 5.07 7.52 4.81
C LYS A 111 6.27 8.13 5.51
N THR A 112 7.19 7.28 5.91
CA THR A 112 8.50 7.70 6.40
C THR A 112 9.60 7.22 5.46
N THR A 113 10.65 8.00 5.28
CA THR A 113 11.81 7.63 4.46
C THR A 113 13.10 8.16 5.08
N GLY A 114 14.26 7.62 4.71
CA GLY A 114 15.54 8.23 5.09
C GLY A 114 15.91 9.45 4.23
N SER A 115 15.34 9.53 3.03
CA SER A 115 15.48 10.66 2.12
C SER A 115 14.31 10.66 1.13
N TYR A 116 13.68 11.81 0.94
CA TYR A 116 12.58 11.97 -0.01
C TYR A 116 13.08 12.39 -1.40
N GLN A 117 12.40 11.91 -2.43
CA GLN A 117 12.59 12.29 -3.83
C GLN A 117 11.21 12.49 -4.47
N PRO A 118 10.97 13.59 -5.21
CA PRO A 118 9.68 13.83 -5.85
C PRO A 118 9.26 12.74 -6.84
N GLY A 119 7.96 12.42 -6.86
CA GLY A 119 7.38 11.44 -7.79
C GLY A 119 7.58 9.99 -7.35
N ARG A 120 7.99 9.77 -6.10
CA ARG A 120 8.27 8.43 -5.55
C ARG A 120 7.04 7.53 -5.55
N PHE A 121 5.84 8.09 -5.46
CA PHE A 121 4.59 7.33 -5.37
C PHE A 121 3.75 7.38 -6.66
N ALA A 122 4.29 7.90 -7.76
CA ALA A 122 3.55 8.06 -9.02
C ALA A 122 3.06 6.72 -9.60
N HIS A 123 3.83 5.65 -9.39
CA HIS A 123 3.48 4.30 -9.83
C HIS A 123 3.22 3.34 -8.67
N ASN A 124 3.00 3.86 -7.46
CA ASN A 124 2.68 3.02 -6.32
C ASN A 124 1.30 2.40 -6.48
N HIS A 125 1.17 1.10 -6.18
CA HIS A 125 -0.09 0.38 -6.29
C HIS A 125 -1.15 0.83 -5.28
N GLN A 126 -0.77 1.57 -4.23
CA GLN A 126 -1.74 2.20 -3.31
C GLN A 126 -2.60 3.26 -4.02
N ASN A 127 -2.18 3.80 -5.18
CA ASN A 127 -3.04 4.66 -6.01
C ASN A 127 -4.32 3.94 -6.46
N LEU A 128 -4.29 2.60 -6.56
CA LEU A 128 -5.46 1.80 -6.93
C LEU A 128 -6.56 1.80 -5.84
N TYR A 129 -6.25 2.23 -4.61
CA TYR A 129 -7.26 2.40 -3.56
C TYR A 129 -8.36 3.38 -3.96
N LEU A 130 -8.09 4.35 -4.84
CA LEU A 130 -9.11 5.27 -5.35
C LEU A 130 -10.22 4.53 -6.11
N HIS A 131 -9.90 3.46 -6.83
CA HIS A 131 -10.91 2.66 -7.52
C HIS A 131 -11.77 1.83 -6.55
N ALA A 132 -11.17 1.41 -5.42
CA ALA A 132 -11.88 0.74 -4.34
C ALA A 132 -12.78 1.71 -3.54
N LEU A 133 -12.36 2.97 -3.40
CA LEU A 133 -13.01 3.97 -2.54
C LEU A 133 -13.91 4.97 -3.29
N LYS A 134 -13.92 5.00 -4.62
CA LYS A 134 -14.70 5.98 -5.41
C LYS A 134 -16.19 6.06 -5.05
N ARG A 135 -16.81 4.93 -4.66
CA ARG A 135 -18.22 4.89 -4.22
C ARG A 135 -18.46 5.57 -2.87
N LYS A 136 -17.41 5.76 -2.07
CA LYS A 136 -17.42 6.54 -0.83
C LYS A 136 -17.12 8.03 -1.07
N GLY A 137 -17.06 8.48 -2.33
CA GLY A 137 -16.78 9.88 -2.68
C GLY A 137 -15.29 10.26 -2.69
N ILE A 138 -14.39 9.31 -2.40
CA ILE A 138 -12.95 9.54 -2.38
C ILE A 138 -12.41 9.63 -3.81
N LYS A 139 -11.73 10.74 -4.12
CA LYS A 139 -11.21 11.04 -5.47
C LYS A 139 -9.74 11.49 -5.49
N LEU A 140 -9.11 11.59 -4.32
CA LEU A 140 -7.73 12.04 -4.15
C LEU A 140 -7.01 11.11 -3.18
N MET A 141 -5.81 10.66 -3.56
CA MET A 141 -4.89 9.91 -2.73
C MET A 141 -3.71 10.82 -2.40
N GLU A 142 -3.45 11.07 -1.13
CA GLU A 142 -2.28 11.84 -0.70
C GLU A 142 -1.33 10.98 0.11
N TYR A 143 -0.06 11.00 -0.27
CA TYR A 143 1.03 10.48 0.54
C TYR A 143 1.58 11.64 1.36
N VAL A 144 1.35 11.62 2.67
CA VAL A 144 1.98 12.58 3.59
C VAL A 144 3.26 11.94 4.07
N ILE A 145 4.38 12.53 3.66
CA ILE A 145 5.70 11.91 3.75
C ILE A 145 6.57 12.74 4.67
N THR A 146 7.36 12.10 5.53
CA THR A 146 8.46 12.77 6.24
C THR A 146 9.74 11.97 6.12
N ASP A 147 10.87 12.67 6.05
CA ASP A 147 12.19 12.10 6.26
C ASP A 147 12.75 12.41 7.66
N PHE A 148 11.87 12.82 8.56
CA PHE A 148 12.14 13.33 9.91
C PHE A 148 12.93 14.64 9.97
N THR A 149 13.22 15.26 8.82
CA THR A 149 13.77 16.62 8.72
C THR A 149 12.72 17.58 8.17
N ASP A 150 11.93 17.12 7.20
CA ASP A 150 10.88 17.91 6.57
C ASP A 150 9.62 17.07 6.31
N VAL A 151 8.56 17.73 5.82
CA VAL A 151 7.26 17.12 5.49
C VAL A 151 6.89 17.46 4.05
N TYR A 152 6.55 16.43 3.29
CA TYR A 152 6.23 16.49 1.88
C TYR A 152 4.85 15.89 1.62
N VAL A 153 4.25 16.28 0.49
CA VAL A 153 2.97 15.71 0.02
C VAL A 153 3.11 15.37 -1.46
N GLU A 154 2.69 14.17 -1.82
CA GLU A 154 2.37 13.81 -3.19
C GLU A 154 0.88 13.51 -3.30
N SER A 155 0.20 14.14 -4.26
CA SER A 155 -1.25 14.02 -4.45
C SER A 155 -1.57 13.45 -5.83
N TYR A 156 -2.38 12.40 -5.87
CA TYR A 156 -2.79 11.69 -7.09
C TYR A 156 -4.31 11.60 -7.16
N SER A 157 -4.91 12.07 -8.26
CA SER A 157 -6.36 12.04 -8.43
C SER A 157 -6.85 10.68 -8.95
N LEU A 158 -8.16 10.44 -8.88
CA LEU A 158 -8.80 9.25 -9.47
C LEU A 158 -8.57 9.12 -10.99
N THR A 159 -8.20 10.23 -11.66
CA THR A 159 -7.88 10.25 -13.10
C THR A 159 -6.39 10.08 -13.38
N HIS A 160 -5.56 9.90 -12.35
CA HIS A 160 -4.14 9.60 -12.53
C HIS A 160 -3.99 8.30 -13.33
N PRO A 161 -3.09 8.24 -14.34
CA PRO A 161 -2.93 7.04 -15.15
C PRO A 161 -2.55 5.81 -14.31
N ILE A 162 -3.22 4.69 -14.59
CA ILE A 162 -3.01 3.41 -13.88
C ILE A 162 -2.53 2.29 -14.81
N ASP A 163 -2.34 2.56 -16.10
CA ASP A 163 -2.06 1.53 -17.13
C ASP A 163 -0.85 0.67 -16.75
N ARG A 164 0.18 1.30 -16.18
CA ARG A 164 1.37 0.61 -15.69
C ARG A 164 1.04 -0.37 -14.56
N GLN A 165 0.26 0.04 -13.56
CA GLN A 165 -0.12 -0.82 -12.44
C GLN A 165 -1.00 -1.99 -12.90
N ILE A 166 -1.89 -1.75 -13.87
CA ILE A 166 -2.71 -2.81 -14.47
C ILE A 166 -1.84 -3.81 -15.23
N GLU A 167 -0.85 -3.33 -15.98
CA GLU A 167 0.09 -4.20 -16.68
C GLU A 167 0.97 -4.99 -15.69
N GLU A 168 1.46 -4.36 -14.63
CA GLU A 168 2.22 -5.04 -13.58
C GLU A 168 1.38 -6.11 -12.85
N ILE A 169 0.06 -5.94 -12.72
CA ILE A 169 -0.86 -6.98 -12.22
C ILE A 169 -0.88 -8.19 -13.18
N ARG A 170 -0.95 -7.97 -14.49
CA ARG A 170 -0.94 -9.07 -15.49
C ARG A 170 0.39 -9.82 -15.51
N GLN A 171 1.48 -9.07 -15.48
CA GLN A 171 2.83 -9.64 -15.41
C GLN A 171 3.04 -10.43 -14.12
N PHE A 172 2.51 -9.94 -13.00
CA PHE A 172 2.60 -10.66 -11.74
C PHE A 172 1.81 -11.98 -11.77
N LYS A 173 0.63 -12.01 -12.40
CA LYS A 173 -0.10 -13.27 -12.63
C LYS A 173 0.73 -14.26 -13.44
N ALA A 174 1.32 -13.82 -14.55
CA ALA A 174 2.16 -14.68 -15.39
C ALA A 174 3.36 -15.23 -14.59
N PHE A 175 4.01 -14.40 -13.79
CA PHE A 175 5.09 -14.82 -12.90
C PHE A 175 4.64 -15.90 -11.91
N LEU A 176 3.47 -15.71 -11.28
CA LEU A 176 2.90 -16.66 -10.31
C LEU A 176 2.54 -18.00 -10.95
N ASP A 177 2.05 -17.99 -12.19
CA ASP A 177 1.73 -19.22 -12.93
C ASP A 177 2.98 -19.97 -13.35
N GLU A 178 4.01 -19.27 -13.84
CA GLU A 178 5.31 -19.86 -14.18
C GLU A 178 5.99 -20.49 -12.95
N HIS A 179 5.86 -19.84 -11.79
CA HIS A 179 6.49 -20.28 -10.54
C HIS A 179 5.52 -20.98 -9.59
N ARG A 180 4.38 -21.48 -10.10
CA ARG A 180 3.26 -21.98 -9.28
C ARG A 180 3.68 -22.99 -8.21
N ALA A 181 4.60 -23.89 -8.55
CA ALA A 181 5.11 -24.91 -7.64
C ALA A 181 5.88 -24.36 -6.43
N LEU A 182 6.38 -23.11 -6.52
CA LEU A 182 7.16 -22.45 -5.46
C LEU A 182 6.28 -21.55 -4.57
N ILE A 183 5.04 -21.29 -4.96
CA ILE A 183 4.13 -20.42 -4.22
C ILE A 183 3.36 -21.23 -3.19
N THR A 184 3.72 -21.05 -1.92
CA THR A 184 3.15 -21.77 -0.77
C THR A 184 2.06 -20.97 -0.06
N ASP A 185 2.01 -19.65 -0.26
CA ASP A 185 1.00 -18.81 0.36
C ASP A 185 -0.38 -19.00 -0.24
N LYS A 186 -1.22 -19.71 0.51
CA LYS A 186 -2.61 -20.03 0.15
C LYS A 186 -3.53 -18.81 0.03
N LYS A 187 -3.11 -17.61 0.44
CA LYS A 187 -3.91 -16.38 0.26
C LYS A 187 -3.80 -15.84 -1.16
N ILE A 188 -2.77 -16.20 -1.92
CA ILE A 188 -2.53 -15.64 -3.26
C ILE A 188 -3.55 -16.15 -4.26
N PHE A 189 -3.82 -17.46 -4.27
CA PHE A 189 -4.81 -18.08 -5.14
C PHE A 189 -6.15 -18.22 -4.43
N VAL A 190 -7.24 -17.98 -5.15
CA VAL A 190 -8.60 -18.23 -4.65
C VAL A 190 -8.95 -19.69 -4.87
N THR A 191 -9.31 -20.42 -3.82
CA THR A 191 -9.78 -21.80 -3.93
C THR A 191 -11.28 -21.79 -4.24
N PRO A 192 -11.81 -22.69 -5.09
CA PRO A 192 -13.25 -22.83 -5.29
C PRO A 192 -13.99 -22.99 -3.95
N GLY A 193 -14.97 -22.12 -3.70
CA GLY A 193 -15.75 -22.10 -2.45
C GLY A 193 -15.21 -21.16 -1.35
N ASP A 194 -14.04 -20.54 -1.55
CA ASP A 194 -13.57 -19.49 -0.63
C ASP A 194 -14.48 -18.26 -0.70
N ASN A 195 -14.77 -17.66 0.46
CA ASN A 195 -15.29 -16.30 0.50
C ASN A 195 -14.23 -15.36 -0.10
N PRO A 196 -14.54 -14.57 -1.14
CA PRO A 196 -13.57 -13.64 -1.70
C PRO A 196 -13.22 -12.52 -0.71
N ASP A 197 -14.06 -12.22 0.29
CA ASP A 197 -13.78 -11.16 1.27
C ASP A 197 -12.46 -11.43 2.01
N ALA A 198 -11.43 -10.65 1.67
CA ALA A 198 -10.09 -10.78 2.22
C ALA A 198 -9.98 -10.18 3.64
N ARG A 199 -11.09 -9.74 4.23
CA ARG A 199 -11.24 -9.57 5.68
C ARG A 199 -11.12 -10.93 6.36
N ARG A 200 -9.89 -11.44 6.47
CA ARG A 200 -9.60 -12.48 7.45
C ARG A 200 -9.77 -11.86 8.84
N ARG A 201 -10.67 -12.45 9.63
CA ARG A 201 -10.51 -12.50 11.08
C ARG A 201 -9.13 -13.08 11.41
#